data_AF-A0A972SVQ8-F1
#
_entry.id   AF-A0A972SVQ8-F1
#
_cell.length_a   1.000
_cell.length_b   1.000
_cell.length_c   1.000
_cell.angle_alpha   90.00
_cell.angle_beta   90.00
_cell.angle_gamma   90.00
#
_symmetry.space_group_name_H-M   'P 1'
#
loop_
_entity.id
_entity.type
_entity.pdbx_description
1 polymer ?
#
loop_
_entity_poly.entity_id
_entity_poly.type
_entity_poly.pdbx_seq_one_letter_code
_entity_poly.pdbx_strand_id
1 'polypeptide(L)'
;MLRKISTRWQAAIAILLLLALLAGPGVAGYTAVQEGNGTVDELINMQVMEQQKVEKGQKIFEELLRQKVGKVPKYGTEEYWQRLTEYADPAGKLRRQDPQKWELIDAYAYDYYVRNILPPVGSPEEELRKQSQQKPAPTVIQSGSYNRSGAVNYAYRYVGNASDNPFYKNYNPAYHAFRADCTNFVSQCLKEGGGIPMVDAWWRPWWDKDDWYYYRHGSDAYDSNNDDDWSWSWVKVETLHWHIRSRLGTLVSSPSQLQLGDIVQLNLDDSDPNDHSMIVTKIDSAGNRHVTYHTTNTKDRKLSDISGTKYYLHITY
;
A
#
# COMPACT_ATOMS: atom_id res chain seq x y z
N MET A 1 -17.52 21.21 -34.65
CA MET A 1 -17.07 21.12 -33.25
C MET A 1 -16.26 19.85 -33.07
N LEU A 2 -14.94 19.92 -33.27
CA LEU A 2 -13.91 18.97 -32.82
C LEU A 2 -12.63 19.39 -33.53
N ARG A 3 -11.81 20.23 -32.89
CA ARG A 3 -10.43 20.48 -33.31
C ARG A 3 -9.54 20.49 -32.08
N LYS A 4 -8.46 19.71 -32.21
CA LYS A 4 -7.31 19.49 -31.32
C LYS A 4 -7.50 18.49 -30.18
N ILE A 5 -7.71 17.24 -30.57
CA ILE A 5 -7.22 16.09 -29.80
C ILE A 5 -5.80 15.80 -30.30
N SER A 6 -4.83 15.70 -29.40
CA SER A 6 -3.42 15.46 -29.74
C SER A 6 -3.23 14.07 -30.37
N THR A 7 -2.24 13.91 -31.24
CA THR A 7 -1.92 12.68 -32.00
C THR A 7 -1.77 11.41 -31.15
N ARG A 8 -1.40 11.53 -29.86
CA ARG A 8 -1.32 10.39 -28.91
C ARG A 8 -2.68 9.74 -28.62
N TRP A 9 -3.75 10.52 -28.62
CA TRP A 9 -5.12 10.04 -28.38
C TRP A 9 -5.74 9.40 -29.64
N GLN A 10 -5.30 9.78 -30.84
CA GLN A 10 -5.74 9.12 -32.07
C GLN A 10 -5.20 7.69 -32.16
N ALA A 11 -3.99 7.44 -31.66
CA ALA A 11 -3.41 6.08 -31.59
C ALA A 11 -4.13 5.20 -30.56
N ALA A 12 -4.44 5.73 -29.38
CA ALA A 12 -5.19 4.99 -28.35
C ALA A 12 -6.61 4.64 -28.78
N ILE A 13 -7.31 5.57 -29.46
CA ILE A 13 -8.65 5.33 -30.01
C ILE A 13 -8.61 4.33 -31.17
N ALA A 14 -7.57 4.37 -32.01
CA ALA A 14 -7.40 3.40 -33.10
C ALA A 14 -7.12 1.97 -32.59
N ILE A 15 -6.36 1.81 -31.49
CA ILE A 15 -6.09 0.51 -30.86
C ILE A 15 -7.36 -0.06 -30.21
N LEU A 16 -8.15 0.79 -29.54
CA LEU A 16 -9.44 0.40 -28.95
C LEU A 16 -10.49 0.01 -30.00
N LEU A 17 -10.52 0.70 -31.15
CA LEU A 17 -11.41 0.34 -32.26
C LEU A 17 -10.95 -0.93 -33.01
N LEU A 18 -9.64 -1.19 -33.10
CA LEU A 18 -9.12 -2.45 -33.67
C LEU A 18 -9.48 -3.67 -32.82
N LEU A 19 -9.45 -3.53 -31.49
CA LEU A 19 -9.84 -4.59 -30.55
C LEU A 19 -11.34 -4.90 -30.59
N ALA A 20 -12.18 -3.89 -30.81
CA ALA A 20 -13.64 -4.06 -30.96
C ALA A 20 -14.03 -4.74 -32.29
N LEU A 21 -13.22 -4.60 -33.34
CA LEU A 21 -13.45 -5.22 -34.65
C LEU A 21 -12.95 -6.68 -34.73
N LEU A 22 -12.08 -7.10 -33.82
CA LEU A 22 -11.57 -8.49 -33.73
C LEU A 22 -12.54 -9.44 -32.99
N ALA A 23 -13.55 -8.90 -32.30
CA ALA A 23 -14.65 -9.67 -31.74
C ALA A 23 -15.78 -9.80 -32.78
N GLY A 24 -15.67 -10.78 -33.68
CA GLY A 24 -16.70 -11.07 -34.68
C GLY A 24 -18.05 -11.49 -34.06
N PRO A 25 -19.19 -11.30 -34.76
CA PRO A 25 -20.51 -11.63 -34.23
C PRO A 25 -20.87 -13.10 -34.52
N GLY A 26 -21.25 -13.86 -33.48
CA GLY A 26 -21.56 -15.29 -33.62
C GLY A 26 -22.33 -15.90 -32.44
N VAL A 27 -23.61 -15.53 -32.32
CA VAL A 27 -24.81 -16.33 -31.98
C VAL A 27 -24.73 -17.49 -30.96
N ALA A 28 -25.44 -17.24 -29.85
CA ALA A 28 -26.34 -18.10 -29.07
C ALA A 28 -25.85 -19.42 -28.41
N GLY A 29 -25.97 -19.41 -27.07
CA GLY A 29 -26.69 -20.44 -26.34
C GLY A 29 -25.84 -21.40 -25.52
N TYR A 30 -25.55 -21.03 -24.26
CA TYR A 30 -25.30 -22.01 -23.19
C TYR A 30 -25.77 -21.44 -21.85
N THR A 31 -26.66 -22.19 -21.21
CA THR A 31 -27.03 -22.07 -19.81
C THR A 31 -25.91 -22.58 -18.90
N ALA A 32 -25.81 -21.93 -17.75
CA ALA A 32 -25.21 -22.36 -16.48
C ALA A 32 -23.69 -22.32 -16.32
N VAL A 33 -23.33 -21.87 -15.10
CA VAL A 33 -22.04 -21.93 -14.39
C VAL A 33 -21.05 -20.81 -14.75
N GLN A 34 -20.87 -19.85 -13.83
CA GLN A 34 -19.62 -19.75 -13.06
C GLN A 34 -19.67 -18.59 -12.05
N GLU A 35 -19.55 -18.95 -10.78
CA GLU A 35 -19.01 -18.10 -9.72
C GLU A 35 -17.60 -17.60 -10.13
N GLY A 36 -17.30 -16.33 -9.81
CA GLY A 36 -15.93 -15.81 -9.82
C GLY A 36 -15.62 -14.75 -10.88
N ASN A 37 -16.17 -13.54 -10.74
CA ASN A 37 -15.78 -12.37 -11.57
C ASN A 37 -15.32 -11.13 -10.76
N GLY A 38 -14.98 -11.28 -9.48
CA GLY A 38 -14.58 -10.15 -8.61
C GLY A 38 -13.07 -9.94 -8.47
N THR A 39 -12.27 -9.83 -9.56
CA THR A 39 -10.81 -9.73 -9.39
C THR A 39 -10.05 -8.73 -10.27
N VAL A 40 -10.62 -8.19 -11.34
CA VAL A 40 -9.92 -7.20 -12.19
C VAL A 40 -10.68 -5.88 -12.23
N ASP A 41 -12.00 -5.92 -12.40
CA ASP A 41 -12.83 -4.71 -12.40
C ASP A 41 -12.80 -3.97 -11.06
N GLU A 42 -12.70 -4.70 -9.94
CA GLU A 42 -12.51 -4.11 -8.61
C GLU A 42 -11.14 -3.42 -8.48
N LEU A 43 -10.07 -4.05 -8.96
CA LEU A 43 -8.72 -3.47 -8.94
C LEU A 43 -8.63 -2.21 -9.81
N ILE A 44 -9.21 -2.25 -11.01
CA ILE A 44 -9.28 -1.10 -11.91
C ILE A 44 -10.11 0.03 -11.27
N ASN A 45 -11.24 -0.29 -10.64
CA ASN A 45 -12.04 0.71 -9.96
C ASN A 45 -11.28 1.34 -8.79
N MET A 46 -10.53 0.55 -8.02
CA MET A 46 -9.69 1.08 -6.94
C MET A 46 -8.57 1.98 -7.47
N GLN A 47 -7.93 1.63 -8.59
CA GLN A 47 -6.94 2.49 -9.26
C GLN A 47 -7.48 3.86 -9.61
N VAL A 48 -8.63 3.84 -10.28
CA VAL A 48 -9.30 5.07 -10.71
C VAL A 48 -9.65 5.92 -9.48
N MET A 49 -10.06 5.29 -8.38
CA MET A 49 -10.37 5.99 -7.14
C MET A 49 -9.15 6.60 -6.46
N GLU A 50 -8.00 5.90 -6.41
CA GLU A 50 -6.75 6.44 -5.83
C GLU A 50 -6.18 7.57 -6.67
N GLN A 51 -6.15 7.44 -8.00
CA GLN A 51 -5.69 8.53 -8.86
C GLN A 51 -6.58 9.77 -8.75
N GLN A 52 -7.91 9.57 -8.65
CA GLN A 52 -8.84 10.66 -8.35
C GLN A 52 -8.59 11.27 -6.95
N LYS A 53 -8.16 10.48 -5.97
CA LYS A 53 -7.81 10.94 -4.62
C LYS A 53 -6.59 11.87 -4.68
N VAL A 54 -5.54 11.45 -5.39
CA VAL A 54 -4.31 12.23 -5.63
C VAL A 54 -4.60 13.54 -6.35
N GLU A 55 -5.35 13.51 -7.47
CA GLU A 55 -5.68 14.72 -8.24
C GLU A 55 -6.50 15.73 -7.43
N LYS A 56 -7.45 15.24 -6.62
CA LYS A 56 -8.22 16.09 -5.70
C LYS A 56 -7.31 16.68 -4.63
N GLY A 57 -6.43 15.87 -4.05
CA GLY A 57 -5.40 16.30 -3.09
C GLY A 57 -4.53 17.42 -3.63
N GLN A 58 -4.02 17.27 -4.86
CA GLN A 58 -3.21 18.30 -5.52
C GLN A 58 -3.98 19.62 -5.65
N LYS A 59 -5.22 19.59 -6.15
CA LYS A 59 -6.03 20.79 -6.33
C LYS A 59 -6.28 21.51 -5.00
N ILE A 60 -6.65 20.75 -3.97
CA ILE A 60 -6.86 21.29 -2.62
C ILE A 60 -5.58 21.91 -2.08
N PHE A 61 -4.43 21.24 -2.24
CA PHE A 61 -3.15 21.77 -1.79
C PHE A 61 -2.77 23.07 -2.51
N GLU A 62 -2.94 23.13 -3.83
CA GLU A 62 -2.70 24.35 -4.61
C GLU A 62 -3.63 25.51 -4.20
N GLU A 63 -4.88 25.22 -3.86
CA GLU A 63 -5.81 26.21 -3.29
C GLU A 63 -5.34 26.71 -1.92
N LEU A 64 -4.90 25.82 -1.02
CA LEU A 64 -4.35 26.18 0.29
C LEU A 64 -3.08 27.03 0.17
N LEU A 65 -2.23 26.77 -0.83
CA LEU A 65 -1.06 27.61 -1.11
C LEU A 65 -1.45 29.01 -1.57
N ARG A 66 -2.50 29.15 -2.40
CA ARG A 66 -3.00 30.46 -2.88
C ARG A 66 -3.66 31.29 -1.78
N GLN A 67 -4.20 30.65 -0.74
CA GLN A 67 -4.82 31.32 0.40
C GLN A 67 -3.79 31.89 1.39
N LYS A 68 -2.54 31.40 1.39
CA LYS A 68 -1.48 31.98 2.21
C LYS A 68 -0.85 33.21 1.55
N VAL A 69 -0.49 34.19 2.38
CA VAL A 69 0.25 35.39 1.93
C VAL A 69 1.67 34.98 1.52
N GLY A 70 2.01 35.17 0.25
CA GLY A 70 3.33 34.85 -0.28
C GLY A 70 3.27 34.37 -1.73
N LYS A 71 4.44 34.11 -2.31
CA LYS A 71 4.54 33.48 -3.64
C LYS A 71 4.32 31.99 -3.50
N VAL A 72 3.44 31.41 -4.33
CA VAL A 72 3.24 29.97 -4.40
C VAL A 72 4.55 29.31 -4.85
N PRO A 73 5.13 28.35 -4.08
CA PRO A 73 6.35 27.67 -4.47
C PRO A 73 6.15 26.89 -5.76
N LYS A 74 7.22 26.72 -6.54
CA LYS A 74 7.16 25.99 -7.82
C LYS A 74 7.18 24.48 -7.55
N TYR A 75 6.32 23.72 -8.23
CA TYR A 75 6.36 22.24 -8.21
C TYR A 75 7.79 21.72 -8.47
N GLY A 76 8.19 20.68 -7.73
CA GLY A 76 9.52 20.06 -7.82
C GLY A 76 10.61 20.76 -7.00
N THR A 77 10.29 21.84 -6.28
CA THR A 77 11.24 22.52 -5.39
C THR A 77 11.18 21.95 -3.96
N GLU A 78 12.28 22.08 -3.22
CA GLU A 78 12.34 21.70 -1.80
C GLU A 78 11.29 22.47 -0.98
N GLU A 79 11.08 23.76 -1.26
CA GLU A 79 10.04 24.56 -0.60
C GLU A 79 8.63 24.01 -0.88
N TYR A 80 8.34 23.56 -2.11
CA TYR A 80 7.05 22.94 -2.43
C TYR A 80 6.84 21.67 -1.63
N TRP A 81 7.88 20.84 -1.52
CA TRP A 81 7.86 19.62 -0.72
C TRP A 81 7.64 19.90 0.76
N GLN A 82 8.39 20.83 1.36
CA GLN A 82 8.24 21.22 2.76
C GLN A 82 6.82 21.73 3.07
N ARG A 83 6.23 22.53 2.18
CA ARG A 83 4.84 22.98 2.35
C ARG A 83 3.84 21.83 2.24
N LEU A 84 4.08 20.90 1.31
CA LEU A 84 3.21 19.74 1.13
C LEU A 84 3.25 18.84 2.35
N THR A 85 4.42 18.60 2.92
CA THR A 85 4.55 17.81 4.15
C THR A 85 3.99 18.48 5.39
N GLU A 86 4.05 19.81 5.50
CA GLU A 86 3.36 20.55 6.58
C GLU A 86 1.85 20.30 6.58
N TYR A 87 1.22 20.25 5.40
CA TYR A 87 -0.23 19.99 5.30
C TYR A 87 -0.56 18.50 5.37
N ALA A 88 0.35 17.63 4.93
CA ALA A 88 0.19 16.19 5.01
C ALA A 88 0.56 15.62 6.40
N ASP A 89 1.06 16.44 7.32
CA ASP A 89 1.43 16.02 8.67
C ASP A 89 0.27 15.32 9.40
N PRO A 90 0.40 14.04 9.80
CA PRO A 90 -0.62 13.29 10.52
C PRO A 90 -0.85 13.87 11.92
N ALA A 91 0.13 14.55 12.52
CA ALA A 91 -0.06 15.32 13.75
C ALA A 91 -0.45 16.79 13.46
N GLY A 92 -0.71 17.11 12.19
CA GLY A 92 -0.88 18.46 11.68
C GLY A 92 -2.25 19.07 11.98
N LYS A 93 -2.34 20.40 11.88
CA LYS A 93 -3.60 21.14 12.09
C LYS A 93 -4.68 20.77 11.07
N LEU A 94 -4.29 20.51 9.82
CA LEU A 94 -5.25 20.22 8.75
C LEU A 94 -6.02 18.94 9.04
N ARG A 95 -5.33 17.89 9.50
CA ARG A 95 -5.98 16.62 9.84
C ARG A 95 -7.03 16.76 10.93
N ARG A 96 -6.73 17.52 11.99
CA ARG A 96 -7.68 17.78 13.08
C ARG A 96 -8.90 18.60 12.66
N GLN A 97 -8.74 19.50 11.70
CA GLN A 97 -9.80 20.42 11.27
C GLN A 97 -10.67 19.81 10.16
N ASP A 98 -10.06 19.07 9.25
CA ASP A 98 -10.72 18.49 8.09
C ASP A 98 -10.03 17.17 7.69
N PRO A 99 -10.35 16.07 8.39
CA PRO A 99 -9.84 14.72 8.15
C PRO A 99 -9.87 14.27 6.69
N GLN A 100 -11.03 14.45 6.05
CA GLN A 100 -11.26 13.97 4.69
C GLN A 100 -10.44 14.78 3.68
N LYS A 101 -10.29 16.08 3.91
CA LYS A 101 -9.40 16.93 3.12
C LYS A 101 -7.93 16.58 3.34
N TRP A 102 -7.53 16.31 4.57
CA TRP A 102 -6.17 15.90 4.89
C TRP A 102 -5.81 14.59 4.20
N GLU A 103 -6.68 13.58 4.22
CA GLU A 103 -6.44 12.30 3.52
C GLU A 103 -6.17 12.46 2.03
N LEU A 104 -6.86 13.41 1.37
CA LEU A 104 -6.62 13.72 -0.03
C LEU A 104 -5.23 14.32 -0.22
N ILE A 105 -4.83 15.23 0.68
CA ILE A 105 -3.50 15.86 0.63
C ILE A 105 -2.39 14.88 1.01
N ASP A 106 -2.57 13.97 1.97
CA ASP A 106 -1.59 12.93 2.28
C ASP A 106 -1.40 11.95 1.11
N ALA A 107 -2.49 11.59 0.42
CA ALA A 107 -2.40 10.80 -0.81
C ALA A 107 -1.59 11.53 -1.89
N TYR A 108 -1.81 12.84 -2.07
CA TYR A 108 -1.02 13.65 -2.99
C TYR A 108 0.44 13.82 -2.54
N ALA A 109 0.69 14.02 -1.25
CA ALA A 109 2.04 14.15 -0.69
C ALA A 109 2.87 12.89 -0.93
N TYR A 110 2.23 11.73 -0.80
CA TYR A 110 2.85 10.47 -1.16
C TYR A 110 3.22 10.39 -2.64
N ASP A 111 2.25 10.60 -3.52
CA ASP A 111 2.48 10.57 -4.96
C ASP A 111 3.59 11.56 -5.37
N TYR A 112 3.62 12.74 -4.75
CA TYR A 112 4.70 13.70 -4.94
C TYR A 112 6.06 13.19 -4.44
N TYR A 113 6.12 12.63 -3.23
CA TYR A 113 7.36 12.08 -2.68
C TYR A 113 7.90 10.96 -3.57
N VAL A 114 7.04 10.05 -3.96
CA VAL A 114 7.34 8.93 -4.84
C VAL A 114 7.89 9.41 -6.19
N ARG A 115 7.21 10.36 -6.85
CA ARG A 115 7.62 10.85 -8.18
C ARG A 115 8.87 11.75 -8.19
N ASN A 116 9.15 12.46 -7.11
CA ASN A 116 10.12 13.57 -7.13
C ASN A 116 11.25 13.46 -6.10
N ILE A 117 11.05 12.68 -5.03
CA ILE A 117 11.97 12.65 -3.88
C ILE A 117 12.62 11.27 -3.73
N LEU A 118 11.86 10.18 -3.96
CA LEU A 118 12.46 8.85 -4.04
C LEU A 118 13.38 8.78 -5.27
N PRO A 119 14.58 8.18 -5.14
CA PRO A 119 15.44 7.96 -6.29
C PRO A 119 14.68 7.10 -7.31
N PRO A 120 14.79 7.38 -8.62
CA PRO A 120 14.16 6.54 -9.63
C PRO A 120 14.65 5.10 -9.42
N VAL A 121 13.72 4.22 -9.09
CA VAL A 121 13.99 2.80 -8.84
C VAL A 121 14.61 2.28 -10.13
N GLY A 122 15.89 1.89 -10.06
CA GLY A 122 16.49 1.13 -11.17
C GLY A 122 15.63 -0.10 -11.40
N SER A 123 15.63 -0.66 -12.62
CA SER A 123 14.83 -1.86 -12.89
C SER A 123 14.98 -2.89 -11.76
N PRO A 124 13.91 -3.59 -11.33
CA PRO A 124 13.98 -4.55 -10.21
C PRO A 124 15.15 -5.55 -10.34
N GLU A 125 15.55 -5.86 -11.57
CA GLU A 125 16.71 -6.68 -11.93
C GLU A 125 18.06 -5.99 -11.63
N GLU A 126 18.21 -4.69 -11.91
CA GLU A 126 19.41 -3.91 -11.55
C GLU A 126 19.54 -3.72 -10.04
N GLU A 127 18.43 -3.54 -9.32
CA GLU A 127 18.45 -3.44 -7.86
C GLU A 127 18.82 -4.77 -7.20
N LEU A 128 18.24 -5.90 -7.65
CA LEU A 128 18.63 -7.24 -7.18
C LEU A 128 20.11 -7.53 -7.47
N ARG A 129 20.61 -7.09 -8.63
CA ARG A 129 22.01 -7.29 -9.03
C ARG A 129 22.97 -6.46 -8.17
N LYS A 130 22.61 -5.23 -7.80
CA LYS A 130 23.41 -4.40 -6.89
C LYS A 130 23.39 -4.94 -5.45
N GLN A 131 22.26 -5.48 -5.00
CA GLN A 131 22.12 -6.06 -3.66
C GLN A 131 22.84 -7.41 -3.51
N SER A 132 22.86 -8.25 -4.54
CA SER A 132 23.63 -9.51 -4.53
C SER A 132 25.14 -9.30 -4.54
N GLN A 133 25.62 -8.09 -4.84
CA GLN A 133 27.04 -7.73 -4.91
C GLN A 133 27.55 -6.95 -3.68
N GLN A 134 26.66 -6.49 -2.78
CA GLN A 134 27.06 -5.85 -1.53
C GLN A 134 27.22 -6.88 -0.41
N LYS A 135 28.39 -6.91 0.21
CA LYS A 135 28.61 -7.65 1.45
C LYS A 135 27.87 -6.91 2.57
N PRO A 136 26.91 -7.53 3.28
CA PRO A 136 26.11 -6.81 4.26
C PRO A 136 27.00 -6.24 5.35
N ALA A 137 26.87 -4.93 5.60
CA ALA A 137 27.33 -4.34 6.84
C ALA A 137 26.56 -4.98 8.00
N PRO A 138 27.17 -5.17 9.18
CA PRO A 138 26.47 -5.76 10.30
C PRO A 138 25.40 -4.79 10.79
N THR A 139 24.16 -4.98 10.32
CA THR A 139 22.97 -4.42 10.95
C THR A 139 22.87 -5.03 12.34
N VAL A 140 22.93 -4.21 13.38
CA VAL A 140 22.66 -4.64 14.75
C VAL A 140 21.16 -4.92 14.84
N ILE A 141 20.77 -6.16 14.55
CA ILE A 141 19.40 -6.64 14.77
C ILE A 141 19.22 -6.74 16.28
N GLN A 142 18.39 -5.85 16.82
CA GLN A 142 17.93 -5.95 18.20
C GLN A 142 16.97 -7.15 18.25
N SER A 143 17.51 -8.35 18.47
CA SER A 143 16.76 -9.62 18.44
C SER A 143 15.65 -9.64 19.49
N GLY A 144 14.44 -9.27 19.08
CA GLY A 144 13.20 -9.67 19.73
C GLY A 144 12.62 -10.80 18.90
N SER A 145 12.31 -11.95 19.49
CA SER A 145 11.75 -13.09 18.74
C SER A 145 10.43 -12.70 18.05
N TYR A 146 10.40 -12.59 16.72
CA TYR A 146 9.17 -12.42 15.94
C TYR A 146 8.18 -13.60 16.13
N ASN A 147 6.98 -13.33 16.64
CA ASN A 147 5.93 -14.33 16.82
C ASN A 147 5.12 -14.55 15.53
N ARG A 148 5.66 -15.37 14.62
CA ARG A 148 5.00 -15.77 13.36
C ARG A 148 3.57 -16.26 13.56
N SER A 149 3.36 -17.12 14.55
CA SER A 149 2.04 -17.72 14.83
C SER A 149 1.04 -16.67 15.30
N GLY A 150 1.49 -15.71 16.12
CA GLY A 150 0.69 -14.58 16.55
C GLY A 150 0.31 -13.65 15.40
N ALA A 151 1.23 -13.37 14.47
CA ALA A 151 0.96 -12.58 13.28
C ALA A 151 -0.12 -13.23 12.38
N VAL A 152 -0.03 -14.55 12.16
CA VAL A 152 -1.07 -15.30 11.42
C VAL A 152 -2.41 -15.31 12.15
N ASN A 153 -2.40 -15.51 13.46
CA ASN A 153 -3.64 -15.50 14.26
C ASN A 153 -4.31 -14.12 14.24
N TYR A 154 -3.52 -13.04 14.28
CA TYR A 154 -4.02 -11.68 14.12
C TYR A 154 -4.65 -11.50 12.75
N ALA A 155 -3.96 -11.93 11.69
CA ALA A 155 -4.47 -11.84 10.33
C ALA A 155 -5.82 -12.56 10.19
N TYR A 156 -5.96 -13.79 10.71
CA TYR A 156 -7.24 -14.49 10.68
C TYR A 156 -8.33 -13.83 11.52
N ARG A 157 -7.98 -13.27 12.67
CA ARG A 157 -8.93 -12.57 13.54
C ARG A 157 -9.54 -11.35 12.86
N TYR A 158 -8.73 -10.62 12.09
CA TYR A 158 -9.07 -9.29 11.60
C TYR A 158 -9.24 -9.16 10.08
N VAL A 159 -8.95 -10.20 9.28
CA VAL A 159 -9.19 -10.17 7.82
C VAL A 159 -10.67 -9.94 7.49
N GLY A 160 -11.55 -10.57 8.28
CA GLY A 160 -12.99 -10.62 8.10
C GLY A 160 -13.44 -11.17 6.74
N ASN A 161 -14.20 -12.27 6.77
CA ASN A 161 -15.06 -12.64 5.65
C ASN A 161 -16.49 -12.77 6.19
N ALA A 162 -17.41 -11.97 5.64
CA ALA A 162 -18.82 -11.94 6.07
C ALA A 162 -19.54 -13.29 5.91
N SER A 163 -18.96 -14.22 5.15
CA SER A 163 -19.55 -15.52 4.85
C SER A 163 -19.26 -16.62 5.88
N ASP A 164 -18.22 -16.49 6.72
CA ASP A 164 -17.63 -17.69 7.36
C ASP A 164 -17.68 -17.74 8.90
N ASN A 165 -17.69 -16.60 9.62
CA ASN A 165 -17.72 -16.65 11.09
C ASN A 165 -18.03 -15.30 11.79
N PRO A 166 -18.99 -15.23 12.73
CA PRO A 166 -19.27 -14.01 13.51
C PRO A 166 -18.16 -13.61 14.50
N PHE A 167 -17.16 -14.47 14.74
CA PHE A 167 -16.02 -14.16 15.60
C PHE A 167 -14.91 -13.38 14.87
N TYR A 168 -14.92 -13.35 13.53
CA TYR A 168 -13.96 -12.57 12.74
C TYR A 168 -14.47 -11.14 12.55
N LYS A 169 -13.60 -10.17 12.79
CA LYS A 169 -13.90 -8.75 12.56
C LYS A 169 -13.25 -8.34 11.24
N ASN A 170 -13.90 -7.50 10.44
CA ASN A 170 -13.32 -6.97 9.19
C ASN A 170 -12.16 -6.00 9.43
N TYR A 171 -12.12 -5.32 10.57
CA TYR A 171 -11.09 -4.35 10.93
C TYR A 171 -10.90 -4.35 12.45
N ASN A 172 -9.70 -4.03 12.95
CA ASN A 172 -9.49 -3.83 14.37
C ASN A 172 -9.98 -2.43 14.80
N PRO A 173 -11.00 -2.32 15.68
CA PRO A 173 -11.51 -1.01 16.12
C PRO A 173 -10.51 -0.15 16.89
N ALA A 174 -9.36 -0.69 17.29
CA ALA A 174 -8.27 0.09 17.89
C ALA A 174 -7.40 0.83 16.86
N TYR A 175 -7.70 0.71 15.57
CA TYR A 175 -6.94 1.33 14.47
C TYR A 175 -7.87 2.03 13.49
N HIS A 176 -7.37 3.10 12.89
CA HIS A 176 -8.01 3.80 11.79
C HIS A 176 -8.32 2.84 10.65
N ALA A 177 -9.52 2.95 10.10
CA ALA A 177 -9.98 2.14 8.97
C ALA A 177 -9.74 2.90 7.65
N PHE A 178 -8.68 2.53 6.93
CA PHE A 178 -8.35 3.17 5.66
C PHE A 178 -9.19 2.60 4.50
N ARG A 179 -9.38 3.38 3.44
CA ARG A 179 -9.96 2.86 2.18
C ARG A 179 -9.01 1.87 1.49
N ALA A 180 -7.71 2.15 1.50
CA ALA A 180 -6.64 1.26 1.08
C ALA A 180 -5.89 0.79 2.34
N ASP A 181 -6.26 -0.39 2.86
CA ASP A 181 -5.91 -0.79 4.24
C ASP A 181 -4.85 -1.92 4.30
N CYS A 182 -4.41 -2.43 3.15
CA CYS A 182 -3.50 -3.59 3.08
C CYS A 182 -2.23 -3.45 3.93
N THR A 183 -1.55 -2.30 3.87
CA THR A 183 -0.33 -2.04 4.65
C THR A 183 -0.65 -1.83 6.13
N ASN A 184 -1.72 -1.09 6.46
CA ASN A 184 -2.15 -0.92 7.85
C ASN A 184 -2.45 -2.28 8.50
N PHE A 185 -3.15 -3.16 7.80
CA PHE A 185 -3.42 -4.52 8.24
C PHE A 185 -2.16 -5.35 8.44
N VAL A 186 -1.23 -5.34 7.47
CA VAL A 186 0.05 -6.05 7.61
C VAL A 186 0.89 -5.50 8.77
N SER A 187 0.95 -4.17 8.93
CA SER A 187 1.64 -3.53 10.04
C SER A 187 1.06 -3.95 11.38
N GLN A 188 -0.27 -4.02 11.49
CA GLN A 188 -0.93 -4.55 12.69
C GLN A 188 -0.59 -6.03 12.92
N CYS A 189 -0.54 -6.87 11.87
CA CYS A 189 -0.13 -8.27 12.00
C CYS A 189 1.30 -8.39 12.56
N LEU A 190 2.23 -7.56 12.07
CA LEU A 190 3.62 -7.53 12.53
C LEU A 190 3.75 -7.00 13.97
N LYS A 191 3.01 -5.96 14.35
CA LYS A 191 3.06 -5.35 15.69
C LYS A 191 2.30 -6.18 16.72
N GLU A 192 0.98 -6.28 16.57
CA GLU A 192 0.07 -6.84 17.58
C GLU A 192 0.16 -8.35 17.64
N GLY A 193 0.21 -8.99 16.46
CA GLY A 193 0.36 -10.44 16.37
C GLY A 193 1.81 -10.88 16.52
N GLY A 194 2.70 -10.23 15.78
CA GLY A 194 4.12 -10.55 15.69
C GLY A 194 4.97 -10.12 16.86
N GLY A 195 4.49 -9.15 17.65
CA GLY A 195 5.24 -8.60 18.79
C GLY A 195 6.42 -7.72 18.40
N ILE A 196 6.48 -7.25 17.14
CA ILE A 196 7.55 -6.34 16.71
C ILE A 196 7.27 -4.95 17.33
N PRO A 197 8.21 -4.40 18.12
CA PRO A 197 8.05 -3.07 18.69
C PRO A 197 8.08 -2.02 17.58
N MET A 198 7.30 -0.96 17.75
CA MET A 198 7.32 0.19 16.84
C MET A 198 8.69 0.87 16.89
N VAL A 199 9.06 1.47 15.77
CA VAL A 199 10.27 2.29 15.63
C VAL A 199 9.84 3.71 15.37
N ASP A 200 10.25 4.61 16.23
CA ASP A 200 10.03 6.04 16.08
C ASP A 200 11.24 6.80 16.64
N ALA A 201 11.59 7.92 16.03
CA ALA A 201 12.56 8.86 16.57
C ALA A 201 12.04 10.28 16.40
N TRP A 202 11.97 11.04 17.50
CA TRP A 202 11.37 12.38 17.55
C TRP A 202 11.93 13.40 16.53
N TRP A 203 13.14 13.19 16.03
CA TRP A 203 13.79 14.08 15.04
C TRP A 203 13.52 13.66 13.59
N ARG A 204 12.97 12.47 13.37
CA ARG A 204 12.65 11.95 12.05
C ARG A 204 11.23 12.37 11.70
N PRO A 205 11.03 12.84 10.47
CA PRO A 205 9.69 13.15 10.02
C PRO A 205 8.93 11.83 9.79
N TRP A 206 7.62 11.85 10.00
CA TRP A 206 6.72 10.71 9.86
C TRP A 206 6.73 10.04 8.46
N TRP A 207 7.26 10.69 7.43
CA TRP A 207 7.49 10.10 6.10
C TRP A 207 8.80 9.30 5.96
N ASP A 208 9.67 9.33 6.97
CA ASP A 208 10.94 8.61 6.93
C ASP A 208 10.68 7.09 6.97
N LYS A 209 11.21 6.39 5.96
CA LYS A 209 11.11 4.92 5.83
C LYS A 209 11.66 4.17 7.05
N ASP A 210 12.53 4.81 7.82
CA ASP A 210 13.11 4.18 8.99
C ASP A 210 12.20 4.25 10.22
N ASP A 211 11.13 5.06 10.18
CA ASP A 211 10.08 5.09 11.20
C ASP A 211 8.91 4.17 10.81
N TRP A 212 8.41 3.42 11.77
CA TRP A 212 7.27 2.53 11.66
C TRP A 212 6.50 2.52 12.97
N TYR A 213 5.48 3.36 13.05
CA TYR A 213 4.67 3.52 14.25
C TYR A 213 3.20 3.84 13.95
N TYR A 214 2.38 3.57 14.95
CA TYR A 214 0.99 3.98 15.07
C TYR A 214 0.68 4.29 16.53
N TYR A 215 0.36 5.55 16.82
CA TYR A 215 -0.04 6.03 18.12
C TYR A 215 -1.54 6.24 18.16
N ARG A 216 -2.18 5.46 19.03
CA ARG A 216 -3.60 5.55 19.32
C ARG A 216 -3.85 6.70 20.29
N HIS A 217 -4.76 7.59 19.94
CA HIS A 217 -5.30 8.66 20.78
C HIS A 217 -6.76 8.36 21.09
N GLY A 218 -7.13 8.46 22.37
CA GLY A 218 -8.47 8.10 22.83
C GLY A 218 -8.81 6.60 22.73
N SER A 219 -10.10 6.30 22.73
CA SER A 219 -10.63 4.92 22.76
C SER A 219 -11.85 4.71 21.87
N ASP A 220 -12.14 5.66 20.99
CA ASP A 220 -13.24 5.59 20.03
C ASP A 220 -12.96 4.57 18.93
N ALA A 221 -13.99 3.90 18.42
CA ALA A 221 -13.78 2.85 17.44
C ALA A 221 -13.32 3.44 16.10
N TYR A 222 -12.28 2.84 15.53
CA TYR A 222 -11.75 3.12 14.19
C TYR A 222 -11.23 4.54 13.98
N ASP A 223 -10.70 5.18 15.03
CA ASP A 223 -10.22 6.57 14.94
C ASP A 223 -11.28 7.52 14.35
N SER A 224 -12.53 7.38 14.82
CA SER A 224 -13.66 8.22 14.42
C SER A 224 -13.45 9.71 14.74
N ASN A 225 -12.59 10.05 15.70
CA ASN A 225 -12.16 11.42 15.99
C ASN A 225 -11.03 11.91 15.07
N ASN A 226 -10.41 10.99 14.32
CA ASN A 226 -9.31 11.22 13.38
C ASN A 226 -8.13 11.98 13.99
N ASP A 227 -7.73 11.55 15.18
CA ASP A 227 -6.71 12.17 15.99
C ASP A 227 -5.52 11.25 16.31
N ASP A 228 -5.54 9.97 15.90
CA ASP A 228 -4.40 9.04 15.95
C ASP A 228 -3.15 9.57 15.21
N ASP A 229 -1.95 9.04 15.38
CA ASP A 229 -0.77 9.41 14.58
C ASP A 229 -0.09 8.17 14.00
N TRP A 230 0.49 8.26 12.80
CA TRP A 230 1.23 7.14 12.20
C TRP A 230 2.31 7.59 11.23
N SER A 231 3.31 6.74 10.99
CA SER A 231 4.32 6.96 9.96
C SER A 231 3.84 6.47 8.58
N TRP A 232 4.48 6.91 7.51
CA TRP A 232 4.21 6.39 6.16
C TRP A 232 4.51 4.90 6.05
N SER A 233 5.61 4.42 6.63
CA SER A 233 5.92 2.99 6.61
C SER A 233 4.84 2.15 7.29
N TRP A 234 3.99 2.73 8.15
CA TRP A 234 2.85 2.01 8.73
C TRP A 234 1.73 1.75 7.71
N VAL A 235 1.50 2.68 6.77
CA VAL A 235 0.29 2.71 5.91
C VAL A 235 0.56 2.60 4.40
N LYS A 236 1.80 2.76 3.93
CA LYS A 236 2.17 2.73 2.51
C LYS A 236 3.09 1.56 2.16
N VAL A 237 2.72 0.85 1.08
CA VAL A 237 3.36 -0.42 0.66
C VAL A 237 4.86 -0.22 0.45
N GLU A 238 5.24 0.80 -0.32
CA GLU A 238 6.64 1.05 -0.68
C GLU A 238 7.49 1.42 0.54
N THR A 239 7.04 2.37 1.38
CA THR A 239 7.78 2.74 2.58
C THR A 239 7.88 1.58 3.58
N LEU A 240 6.84 0.73 3.68
CA LEU A 240 6.91 -0.50 4.47
C LEU A 240 7.94 -1.49 3.90
N HIS A 241 8.03 -1.64 2.57
CA HIS A 241 9.05 -2.50 1.92
C HIS A 241 10.45 -2.11 2.39
N TRP A 242 10.76 -0.81 2.29
CA TRP A 242 12.04 -0.29 2.69
C TRP A 242 12.31 -0.41 4.19
N HIS A 243 11.27 -0.23 5.02
CA HIS A 243 11.37 -0.44 6.46
C HIS A 243 11.72 -1.90 6.78
N ILE A 244 10.96 -2.86 6.22
CA ILE A 244 11.20 -4.29 6.44
C ILE A 244 12.62 -4.65 6.02
N ARG A 245 13.04 -4.24 4.82
CA ARG A 245 14.37 -4.59 4.27
C ARG A 245 15.54 -3.99 5.03
N SER A 246 15.33 -2.88 5.74
CA SER A 246 16.39 -2.23 6.50
C SER A 246 16.48 -2.73 7.94
N ARG A 247 15.38 -3.21 8.53
CA ARG A 247 15.30 -3.48 9.98
C ARG A 247 14.69 -4.82 10.38
N LEU A 248 13.70 -5.33 9.64
CA LEU A 248 12.87 -6.45 10.09
C LEU A 248 13.13 -7.76 9.36
N GLY A 249 13.68 -7.72 8.15
CA GLY A 249 13.76 -8.89 7.28
C GLY A 249 14.60 -8.70 6.03
N THR A 250 14.59 -9.74 5.20
CA THR A 250 15.39 -9.84 3.96
C THR A 250 14.52 -10.24 2.78
N LEU A 251 14.92 -9.81 1.58
CA LEU A 251 14.29 -10.28 0.35
C LEU A 251 14.77 -11.70 0.02
N VAL A 252 13.83 -12.59 -0.30
CA VAL A 252 14.11 -13.94 -0.81
C VAL A 252 13.72 -14.06 -2.27
N SER A 253 14.38 -14.94 -3.02
CA SER A 253 14.24 -15.02 -4.47
C SER A 253 13.07 -15.88 -4.93
N SER A 254 12.54 -16.72 -4.06
CA SER A 254 11.47 -17.66 -4.39
C SER A 254 10.38 -17.69 -3.32
N PRO A 255 9.11 -17.86 -3.70
CA PRO A 255 8.03 -18.08 -2.73
C PRO A 255 8.27 -19.37 -1.91
N SER A 256 9.11 -20.29 -2.40
CA SER A 256 9.48 -21.51 -1.68
C SER A 256 10.28 -21.28 -0.39
N GLN A 257 10.79 -20.07 -0.18
CA GLN A 257 11.56 -19.67 1.00
C GLN A 257 10.69 -18.96 2.05
N LEU A 258 9.46 -18.57 1.70
CA LEU A 258 8.56 -17.89 2.62
C LEU A 258 8.00 -18.85 3.67
N GLN A 259 7.93 -18.37 4.90
CA GLN A 259 7.33 -19.03 6.05
C GLN A 259 6.01 -18.35 6.43
N LEU A 260 5.27 -18.98 7.34
CA LEU A 260 4.13 -18.34 7.98
C LEU A 260 4.54 -17.02 8.63
N GLY A 261 3.70 -16.01 8.48
CA GLY A 261 3.96 -14.66 8.97
C GLY A 261 4.95 -13.85 8.12
N ASP A 262 5.49 -14.38 7.03
CA ASP A 262 6.26 -13.56 6.09
C ASP A 262 5.36 -12.68 5.24
N ILE A 263 5.93 -11.62 4.68
CA ILE A 263 5.20 -10.61 3.92
C ILE A 263 5.45 -10.79 2.43
N VAL A 264 4.41 -10.59 1.63
CA VAL A 264 4.51 -10.49 0.17
C VAL A 264 3.97 -9.15 -0.24
N GLN A 265 4.73 -8.43 -1.06
CA GLN A 265 4.29 -7.19 -1.66
C GLN A 265 4.17 -7.33 -3.18
N LEU A 266 3.06 -6.86 -3.74
CA LEU A 266 2.88 -6.72 -5.18
C LEU A 266 3.29 -5.34 -5.60
N ASN A 267 3.84 -5.23 -6.82
CA ASN A 267 4.12 -4.03 -7.60
C ASN A 267 4.67 -2.89 -6.71
N LEU A 268 5.96 -2.59 -6.82
CA LEU A 268 6.56 -1.46 -6.09
C LEU A 268 6.82 -0.33 -7.09
N ASP A 269 5.87 -0.14 -8.00
CA ASP A 269 6.02 0.81 -9.10
C ASP A 269 5.26 2.08 -8.76
N ASP A 270 5.93 3.20 -8.95
CA ASP A 270 5.62 4.55 -8.47
C ASP A 270 4.28 5.13 -8.92
N SER A 271 3.60 4.42 -9.82
CA SER A 271 2.35 4.82 -10.48
C SER A 271 1.35 3.67 -10.60
N ASP A 272 1.64 2.51 -10.01
CA ASP A 272 0.76 1.35 -10.06
C ASP A 272 -0.20 1.35 -8.84
N PRO A 273 -1.52 1.47 -9.05
CA PRO A 273 -2.51 1.29 -7.98
C PRO A 273 -2.52 -0.10 -7.33
N ASN A 274 -1.84 -1.08 -7.95
CA ASN A 274 -1.93 -2.48 -7.60
C ASN A 274 -0.84 -2.85 -6.57
N ASP A 275 -0.07 -1.86 -6.10
CA ASP A 275 0.75 -1.96 -4.92
C ASP A 275 -0.07 -2.57 -3.78
N HIS A 276 0.42 -3.67 -3.22
CA HIS A 276 -0.36 -4.40 -2.24
C HIS A 276 0.51 -5.11 -1.22
N SER A 277 0.19 -4.97 0.07
CA SER A 277 0.84 -5.70 1.16
C SER A 277 -0.01 -6.87 1.63
N MET A 278 0.59 -8.06 1.73
CA MET A 278 -0.09 -9.28 2.15
C MET A 278 0.77 -10.10 3.10
N ILE A 279 0.14 -10.88 3.98
CA ILE A 279 0.83 -11.78 4.91
C ILE A 279 0.59 -13.24 4.55
N VAL A 280 1.63 -14.08 4.59
CA VAL A 280 1.55 -15.52 4.37
C VAL A 280 0.92 -16.18 5.60
N THR A 281 -0.30 -16.69 5.44
CA THR A 281 -1.08 -17.26 6.55
C THR A 281 -1.23 -18.77 6.48
N LYS A 282 -1.00 -19.36 5.32
CA LYS A 282 -1.10 -20.81 5.12
C LYS A 282 -0.08 -21.32 4.12
N ILE A 283 0.49 -22.48 4.42
CA ILE A 283 1.26 -23.29 3.48
C ILE A 283 0.53 -24.63 3.37
N ASP A 284 0.07 -24.98 2.17
CA ASP A 284 -0.67 -26.22 1.96
C ASP A 284 0.25 -27.46 1.91
N SER A 285 -0.34 -28.65 1.84
CA SER A 285 0.42 -29.92 1.79
C SER A 285 1.29 -30.07 0.53
N ALA A 286 1.02 -29.30 -0.53
CA ALA A 286 1.81 -29.25 -1.75
C ALA A 286 2.92 -28.18 -1.67
N GLY A 287 3.03 -27.44 -0.56
CA GLY A 287 4.01 -26.39 -0.35
C GLY A 287 3.63 -25.03 -0.96
N ASN A 288 2.40 -24.86 -1.45
CA ASN A 288 1.93 -23.59 -1.97
C ASN A 288 1.66 -22.61 -0.83
N ARG A 289 2.06 -21.35 -1.02
CA ARG A 289 1.78 -20.26 -0.07
C ARG A 289 0.44 -19.64 -0.38
N HIS A 290 -0.30 -19.36 0.68
CA HIS A 290 -1.56 -18.65 0.67
C HIS A 290 -1.42 -17.40 1.52
N VAL A 291 -1.93 -16.30 1.01
CA VAL A 291 -1.81 -14.97 1.61
C VAL A 291 -3.16 -14.42 2.01
N THR A 292 -3.15 -13.61 3.06
CA THR A 292 -4.31 -12.92 3.61
C THR A 292 -4.04 -11.42 3.65
N TYR A 293 -5.03 -10.61 3.31
CA TYR A 293 -4.87 -9.16 3.14
C TYR A 293 -6.20 -8.39 3.15
N HIS A 294 -6.12 -7.07 3.30
CA HIS A 294 -7.25 -6.14 3.32
C HIS A 294 -7.48 -5.42 1.97
N THR A 295 -8.35 -4.40 1.95
CA THR A 295 -8.85 -3.66 0.79
C THR A 295 -9.95 -4.40 0.04
N THR A 296 -9.73 -5.66 -0.35
CA THR A 296 -10.79 -6.56 -0.81
C THR A 296 -11.09 -7.69 0.19
N ASN A 297 -10.55 -7.61 1.41
CA ASN A 297 -10.70 -8.55 2.52
C ASN A 297 -10.63 -10.02 2.07
N THR A 298 -9.40 -10.46 1.80
CA THR A 298 -9.15 -11.78 1.21
C THR A 298 -8.43 -12.68 2.19
N LYS A 299 -9.00 -13.86 2.44
CA LYS A 299 -8.43 -14.90 3.30
C LYS A 299 -7.84 -16.03 2.47
N ASP A 300 -6.58 -16.40 2.75
CA ASP A 300 -5.89 -17.57 2.20
C ASP A 300 -5.97 -17.70 0.67
N ARG A 301 -5.86 -16.60 -0.08
CA ARG A 301 -5.75 -16.66 -1.54
C ARG A 301 -4.40 -17.24 -1.92
N LYS A 302 -4.41 -18.20 -2.85
CA LYS A 302 -3.18 -18.85 -3.30
C LYS A 302 -2.29 -17.82 -4.01
N LEU A 303 -1.03 -17.74 -3.59
CA LEU A 303 -0.09 -16.72 -4.06
C LEU A 303 0.20 -16.83 -5.56
N SER A 304 0.15 -18.05 -6.12
CA SER A 304 0.33 -18.28 -7.57
C SER A 304 -0.78 -17.68 -8.42
N ASP A 305 -1.96 -17.45 -7.85
CA ASP A 305 -3.17 -17.02 -8.56
C ASP A 305 -3.32 -15.49 -8.55
N ILE A 306 -2.31 -14.80 -8.01
CA ILE A 306 -2.21 -13.36 -7.94
C ILE A 306 -1.22 -12.93 -9.02
N SER A 307 -1.66 -12.10 -9.97
CA SER A 307 -0.81 -11.51 -11.01
C SER A 307 0.04 -10.36 -10.45
N GLY A 308 1.02 -9.89 -11.23
CA GLY A 308 1.92 -8.80 -10.83
C GLY A 308 3.29 -9.26 -10.32
N THR A 309 4.22 -8.31 -10.28
CA THR A 309 5.58 -8.46 -9.77
C THR A 309 5.51 -8.64 -8.26
N LYS A 310 6.18 -9.67 -7.74
CA LYS A 310 6.12 -10.04 -6.32
C LYS A 310 7.47 -9.85 -5.66
N TYR A 311 7.43 -9.27 -4.47
CA TYR A 311 8.56 -9.15 -3.57
C TYR A 311 8.29 -10.01 -2.35
N TYR A 312 9.19 -10.95 -2.09
CA TYR A 312 9.05 -11.94 -1.02
C TYR A 312 9.93 -11.52 0.16
N LEU A 313 9.30 -11.06 1.24
CA LEU A 313 9.99 -10.51 2.41
C LEU A 313 9.96 -11.54 3.54
N HIS A 314 11.11 -12.19 3.76
CA HIS A 314 11.31 -13.09 4.89
C HIS A 314 11.65 -12.27 6.14
N ILE A 315 10.78 -12.29 7.14
CA ILE A 315 10.98 -11.55 8.39
C ILE A 315 12.01 -12.30 9.24
N THR A 316 13.06 -11.62 9.69
CA THR A 316 14.19 -12.21 10.44
C THR A 316 14.43 -11.54 11.80
N TYR A 317 13.53 -10.67 12.24
CA TYR A 317 13.59 -9.93 13.50
C TYR A 317 13.76 -10.85 14.72
#